data_AF-A0AAD6YHD9-F1
#
_entry.id   AF-A0AAD6YHD9-F1
#
_cell.length_a   1.000
_cell.length_b   1.000
_cell.length_c   1.000
_cell.angle_alpha   90.00
_cell.angle_beta   90.00
_cell.angle_gamma   90.00
#
_symmetry.space_group_name_H-M   'P 1'
#
loop_
_entity.id
_entity.type
_entity.pdbx_description
1 polymer ?
#
loop_
_entity_poly.entity_id
_entity_poly.type
_entity_poly.pdbx_seq_one_letter_code
_entity_poly.pdbx_strand_id
1 'polypeptide(L)'
;TLVSLFPDVEPACITSVITHVLRAPDLYKLNPQTKEQEAGFRINELTGTLEVNTSKHRTYKTLESVTTPLHIYFGILSAHISTRSAIVYFFRYLTHLNKLAAEYEWAAVHEYHTLFFNRRLAEMSSGDYSRWGEPDLFLMASHVVPHRR
;
A
#
# COMPACT_ATOMS: atom_id res chain seq x y z
N THR A 1 19.26 -12.24 -5.58
CA THR A 1 18.18 -12.61 -4.61
C THR A 1 17.17 -11.47 -4.55
N LEU A 2 15.99 -11.61 -3.95
CA LEU A 2 15.04 -10.48 -3.87
C LEU A 2 15.66 -9.26 -3.17
N VAL A 3 16.48 -9.48 -2.14
CA VAL A 3 17.22 -8.41 -1.43
C VAL A 3 18.12 -7.61 -2.38
N SER A 4 18.75 -8.23 -3.39
CA SER A 4 19.59 -7.50 -4.35
C SER A 4 18.78 -6.69 -5.37
N LEU A 5 17.51 -7.03 -5.58
CA LEU A 5 16.60 -6.27 -6.47
C LEU A 5 15.93 -5.10 -5.73
N PHE A 6 15.82 -5.19 -4.41
CA PHE A 6 15.14 -4.21 -3.56
C PHE A 6 16.04 -3.83 -2.37
N PRO A 7 17.22 -3.22 -2.60
CA PRO A 7 18.21 -2.96 -1.56
C PRO A 7 17.73 -1.99 -0.46
N ASP A 8 16.79 -1.11 -0.79
CA ASP A 8 16.26 -0.10 0.15
C ASP A 8 15.14 -0.64 1.06
N VAL A 9 14.64 -1.84 0.76
CA VAL A 9 13.57 -2.51 1.51
C VAL A 9 14.20 -3.45 2.53
N GLU A 10 13.73 -3.36 3.78
CA GLU A 10 14.21 -4.26 4.83
C GLU A 10 13.93 -5.73 4.47
N PRO A 11 14.88 -6.66 4.66
CA PRO A 11 14.68 -8.08 4.36
C PRO A 11 13.46 -8.70 5.06
N ALA A 12 13.14 -8.25 6.28
CA ALA A 12 11.93 -8.67 7.00
C ALA A 12 10.65 -8.22 6.27
N CYS A 13 10.64 -7.02 5.70
CA CYS A 13 9.52 -6.54 4.89
C CYS A 13 9.39 -7.36 3.60
N ILE A 14 10.49 -7.65 2.88
CA ILE A 14 10.45 -8.53 1.70
C ILE A 14 9.86 -9.90 2.07
N THR A 15 10.30 -10.48 3.18
CA THR A 15 9.78 -11.75 3.69
C THR A 15 8.28 -11.66 3.98
N SER A 16 7.83 -10.57 4.59
CA SER A 16 6.40 -10.36 4.88
C SER A 16 5.52 -10.21 3.64
N VAL A 17 6.08 -9.70 2.53
CA VAL A 17 5.38 -9.61 1.24
C VAL A 17 5.20 -10.99 0.62
N ILE A 18 6.30 -11.76 0.51
CA ILE A 18 6.26 -13.09 -0.14
C ILE A 18 5.50 -14.14 0.68
N THR A 19 5.35 -13.92 1.99
CA THR A 19 4.52 -14.76 2.88
C THR A 19 3.09 -14.23 3.05
N HIS A 20 2.73 -13.13 2.36
CA HIS A 20 1.41 -12.52 2.39
C HIS A 20 0.92 -12.09 3.79
N VAL A 21 1.83 -11.67 4.68
CA VAL A 21 1.48 -11.20 6.04
C VAL A 21 1.56 -9.69 6.20
N LEU A 22 2.20 -8.95 5.28
CA LEU A 22 2.23 -7.49 5.29
C LEU A 22 0.82 -6.92 5.07
N ARG A 23 0.28 -6.18 6.05
CA ARG A 23 -1.06 -5.58 6.00
C ARG A 23 -1.03 -4.19 5.36
N ALA A 24 -2.17 -3.73 4.87
CA ALA A 24 -2.28 -2.41 4.23
C ALA A 24 -1.76 -1.24 5.10
N PRO A 25 -2.03 -1.17 6.43
CA PRO A 25 -1.50 -0.10 7.27
C PRO A 25 0.03 -0.11 7.42
N ASP A 26 0.69 -1.24 7.13
CA ASP A 26 2.13 -1.42 7.22
C ASP A 26 2.85 -1.22 5.87
N LEU A 27 2.10 -0.99 4.78
CA LEU A 27 2.65 -0.92 3.43
C LEU A 27 3.71 0.18 3.27
N TYR A 28 3.63 1.23 4.08
CA TYR A 28 4.58 2.36 4.09
C TYR A 28 6.01 1.92 4.41
N LYS A 29 6.19 0.79 5.11
CA LYS A 29 7.50 0.21 5.41
C LYS A 29 8.29 -0.17 4.16
N LEU A 30 7.59 -0.32 3.03
CA LEU A 30 8.21 -0.55 1.73
C LEU A 30 8.73 0.72 1.07
N ASN A 31 8.31 1.91 1.53
CA ASN A 31 8.75 3.17 0.95
C ASN A 31 10.07 3.65 1.61
N PRO A 32 11.17 3.75 0.85
CA PRO A 32 12.45 4.25 1.38
C PRO A 32 12.34 5.67 1.94
N GLN A 33 11.50 6.52 1.35
CA GLN A 33 11.34 7.92 1.75
C GLN A 33 10.69 8.09 3.14
N THR A 34 9.97 7.07 3.63
CA THR A 34 9.37 7.13 4.96
C THR A 34 10.42 7.04 6.06
N LYS A 35 11.56 6.39 5.81
CA LYS A 35 12.69 6.33 6.76
C LYS A 35 13.31 7.70 7.01
N GLU A 36 13.40 8.54 5.98
CA GLU A 36 13.89 9.93 6.11
C GLU A 36 12.92 10.81 6.92
N GLN A 37 11.61 10.58 6.80
CA GLN A 37 10.58 11.32 7.54
C GLN A 37 10.42 10.89 9.00
N GLU A 38 10.64 9.61 9.31
CA GLU A 38 10.63 9.08 10.69
C GLU A 38 11.86 9.50 11.48
N ALA A 39 13.01 9.70 10.82
CA ALA A 39 14.23 10.21 11.43
C ALA A 39 14.22 11.73 11.71
N GLY A 40 13.18 12.45 11.25
CA GLY A 40 13.06 13.89 11.44
C GLY A 40 12.58 14.25 12.84
N PHE A 41 13.45 14.83 13.67
CA PHE A 41 13.03 15.55 14.88
C PHE A 41 12.27 16.81 14.48
N ARG A 42 11.13 17.09 15.12
CA ARG A 42 10.47 18.40 15.04
C ARG A 42 10.77 19.17 16.31
N ILE A 43 11.27 20.40 16.18
CA ILE A 43 11.37 21.32 17.31
C ILE A 43 9.97 21.90 17.53
N ASN A 44 9.41 21.70 18.72
CA ASN A 44 8.19 22.38 19.10
C ASN A 44 8.54 23.86 19.36
N GLU A 45 8.10 24.76 18.48
CA GLU A 45 8.42 26.19 18.54
C GLU A 45 7.85 26.89 19.79
N LEU A 46 6.85 26.31 20.47
CA LEU A 46 6.24 26.86 21.68
C LEU A 46 7.00 26.47 22.96
N THR A 47 7.66 25.31 22.97
CA THR A 47 8.33 24.75 24.16
C THR A 47 9.84 24.62 23.99
N GLY A 48 10.36 24.79 22.78
CA GLY A 48 11.78 24.59 22.44
C GLY A 48 12.25 23.13 22.53
N THR A 49 11.34 22.18 22.71
CA THR A 49 11.68 20.76 22.91
C THR A 49 11.72 20.00 21.59
N LEU A 50 12.71 19.11 21.44
CA LEU A 50 12.76 18.13 20.36
C LEU A 50 11.67 17.08 20.56
N GLU A 51 10.62 17.14 19.75
CA GLU A 51 9.61 16.10 19.69
C GLU A 51 9.99 15.08 18.63
N VAL A 52 10.07 13.81 19.05
CA VAL A 52 10.12 12.68 18.12
C VAL A 52 8.82 12.69 17.33
N ASN A 53 8.93 12.71 16.00
CA ASN A 53 7.79 12.71 15.10
C ASN A 53 7.07 11.34 15.16
N THR A 54 6.31 11.11 16.22
CA THR A 54 5.58 9.85 16.48
C THR A 54 4.30 9.73 15.65
N SER A 55 4.11 10.57 14.62
CA SER A 55 2.88 10.61 13.86
C SER A 55 2.74 9.42 12.90
N LYS A 56 2.37 8.26 13.47
CA LYS A 56 1.81 7.10 12.76
C LYS A 56 0.58 7.46 11.89
N HIS A 57 0.04 8.66 12.06
CA HIS A 57 -1.18 9.17 11.41
C HIS A 57 -0.94 9.92 10.09
N ARG A 58 0.27 9.95 9.51
CA ARG A 58 0.56 10.73 8.29
C ARG A 58 0.83 9.92 7.03
N THR A 59 0.86 8.60 7.10
CA THR A 59 1.46 7.80 6.03
C THR A 59 0.65 7.73 4.74
N TYR A 60 -0.66 8.00 4.77
CA TYR A 60 -1.54 7.89 3.59
C TYR A 60 -2.41 9.12 3.31
N LYS A 61 -1.80 10.30 3.23
CA LYS A 61 -2.54 11.56 2.96
C LYS A 61 -2.86 11.78 1.48
N THR A 62 -2.18 11.08 0.58
CA THR A 62 -2.30 11.26 -0.87
C THR A 62 -2.34 9.92 -1.58
N LEU A 63 -2.84 9.90 -2.81
CA LEU A 63 -2.77 8.72 -3.67
C LEU A 63 -1.33 8.20 -3.80
N GLU A 64 -0.38 9.10 -4.01
CA GLU A 64 1.04 8.78 -4.15
C GLU A 64 1.60 8.04 -2.93
N SER A 65 1.20 8.46 -1.73
CA SER A 65 1.66 7.84 -0.49
C SER A 65 1.23 6.36 -0.34
N VAL A 66 0.19 5.93 -1.07
CA VAL A 66 -0.22 4.52 -1.19
C VAL A 66 0.37 3.86 -2.44
N THR A 67 0.34 4.52 -3.59
CA THR A 67 0.74 3.91 -4.85
C THR A 67 2.24 3.64 -4.91
N THR A 68 3.10 4.52 -4.37
CA THR A 68 4.56 4.31 -4.34
C THR A 68 4.93 2.98 -3.66
N PRO A 69 4.53 2.71 -2.40
CA PRO A 69 4.83 1.42 -1.78
C PRO A 69 4.06 0.24 -2.41
N LEU A 70 2.90 0.46 -3.04
CA LEU A 70 2.22 -0.58 -3.83
C LEU A 70 3.04 -1.02 -5.05
N HIS A 71 3.70 -0.10 -5.76
CA HIS A 71 4.56 -0.49 -6.89
C HIS A 71 5.71 -1.38 -6.42
N ILE A 72 6.30 -1.08 -5.26
CA ILE A 72 7.35 -1.89 -4.65
C ILE A 72 6.80 -3.26 -4.22
N TYR A 73 5.63 -3.28 -3.57
CA TYR A 73 4.93 -4.52 -3.17
C TYR A 73 4.71 -5.45 -4.38
N PHE A 74 4.12 -4.93 -5.46
CA PHE A 74 3.88 -5.72 -6.67
C PHE A 74 5.16 -6.07 -7.41
N GLY A 75 6.20 -5.23 -7.35
CA GLY A 75 7.53 -5.54 -7.88
C GLY A 75 8.13 -6.77 -7.18
N ILE A 76 8.10 -6.80 -5.84
CA ILE A 76 8.58 -7.93 -5.04
C ILE A 76 7.80 -9.20 -5.37
N LEU A 77 6.46 -9.13 -5.38
CA LEU A 77 5.63 -10.28 -5.74
C LEU A 77 5.94 -10.78 -7.16
N SER A 78 6.02 -9.88 -8.14
CA SER A 78 6.27 -10.24 -9.54
C SER A 78 7.63 -10.89 -9.75
N ALA A 79 8.63 -10.50 -8.96
CA ALA A 79 9.96 -11.14 -8.97
C ALA A 79 9.99 -12.49 -8.25
N HIS A 80 9.03 -12.76 -7.36
CA HIS A 80 8.96 -13.98 -6.56
C HIS A 80 8.09 -15.08 -7.21
N ILE A 81 6.96 -14.71 -7.81
CA ILE A 81 5.94 -15.65 -8.28
C ILE A 81 6.14 -16.03 -9.75
N SER A 82 5.74 -17.25 -10.12
CA SER A 82 5.81 -17.71 -11.53
C SER A 82 4.59 -17.32 -12.38
N THR A 83 3.50 -16.86 -11.75
CA THR A 83 2.23 -16.55 -12.40
C THR A 83 2.29 -15.21 -13.15
N ARG A 84 2.69 -15.24 -14.43
CA ARG A 84 2.86 -14.02 -15.25
C ARG A 84 1.58 -13.18 -15.40
N SER A 85 0.40 -13.79 -15.36
CA SER A 85 -0.88 -13.07 -15.42
C SER A 85 -1.12 -12.18 -14.20
N ALA A 86 -0.49 -12.47 -13.05
CA ALA A 86 -0.59 -11.67 -11.85
C ALA A 86 -0.16 -10.22 -12.06
N ILE A 87 0.87 -10.01 -12.89
CA ILE A 87 1.36 -8.68 -13.28
C ILE A 87 0.22 -7.84 -13.89
N VAL A 88 -0.58 -8.44 -14.78
CA VAL A 88 -1.73 -7.76 -15.41
C VAL A 88 -2.78 -7.39 -14.37
N TYR A 89 -3.04 -8.26 -13.40
CA TYR A 89 -4.00 -7.99 -12.32
C TYR A 89 -3.54 -6.85 -11.42
N PHE A 90 -2.24 -6.78 -11.08
CA PHE A 90 -1.67 -5.69 -10.31
C PHE A 90 -1.78 -4.35 -11.04
N PHE A 91 -1.50 -4.30 -12.35
CA PHE A 91 -1.67 -3.10 -13.15
C PHE A 91 -3.14 -2.63 -13.24
N ARG A 92 -4.07 -3.58 -13.37
CA ARG A 92 -5.51 -3.28 -13.34
C ARG A 92 -5.92 -2.65 -12.01
N TYR A 93 -5.42 -3.19 -10.90
CA TYR A 93 -5.68 -2.63 -9.57
C TYR A 93 -5.15 -1.20 -9.43
N LEU A 94 -3.89 -0.95 -9.79
CA LEU A 94 -3.30 0.39 -9.74
C LEU A 94 -4.09 1.38 -10.60
N THR A 95 -4.49 0.98 -11.80
CA THR A 95 -5.34 1.80 -12.69
C THR A 95 -6.71 2.07 -12.04
N HIS A 96 -7.32 1.07 -11.42
CA HIS A 96 -8.60 1.21 -10.74
C HIS A 96 -8.50 2.19 -9.56
N LEU A 97 -7.46 2.09 -8.73
CA LEU A 97 -7.25 2.99 -7.60
C LEU A 97 -7.07 4.45 -8.05
N ASN A 98 -6.33 4.67 -9.16
CA ASN A 98 -6.21 5.99 -9.77
C ASN A 98 -7.57 6.56 -10.22
N LYS A 99 -8.42 5.74 -10.86
CA LYS A 99 -9.76 6.16 -11.27
C LYS A 99 -10.63 6.54 -10.07
N LEU A 100 -10.61 5.72 -9.01
CA LEU A 100 -11.36 6.04 -7.79
C LEU A 100 -10.87 7.35 -7.16
N ALA A 101 -9.57 7.56 -7.07
CA ALA A 101 -9.00 8.79 -6.50
C ALA A 101 -9.28 10.05 -7.34
N ALA A 102 -9.59 9.90 -8.64
CA ALA A 102 -10.02 11.01 -9.48
C ALA A 102 -11.49 11.41 -9.22
N GLU A 103 -12.36 10.45 -8.95
CA GLU A 103 -13.82 10.64 -8.89
C GLU A 103 -14.39 10.76 -7.47
N TYR A 104 -13.69 10.24 -6.46
CA TYR A 104 -14.23 10.08 -5.10
C TYR A 104 -13.28 10.69 -4.04
N GLU A 105 -13.83 10.99 -2.87
CA GLU A 105 -13.08 11.52 -1.75
C GLU A 105 -11.93 10.59 -1.32
N TRP A 106 -10.74 11.15 -1.07
CA TRP A 106 -9.55 10.35 -0.81
C TRP A 106 -9.69 9.45 0.41
N ALA A 107 -10.34 9.94 1.48
CA ALA A 107 -10.55 9.15 2.70
C ALA A 107 -11.33 7.85 2.42
N ALA A 108 -12.40 7.93 1.61
CA ALA A 108 -13.20 6.80 1.19
C ALA A 108 -12.41 5.81 0.30
N VAL A 109 -11.62 6.33 -0.64
CA VAL A 109 -10.74 5.52 -1.51
C VAL A 109 -9.67 4.79 -0.71
N HIS A 110 -9.09 5.45 0.29
CA HIS A 110 -8.09 4.87 1.17
C HIS A 110 -8.68 3.76 2.07
N GLU A 111 -9.89 3.95 2.59
CA GLU A 111 -10.60 2.92 3.36
C GLU A 111 -10.91 1.69 2.49
N TYR A 112 -11.43 1.92 1.26
CA TYR A 112 -11.62 0.86 0.28
C TYR A 112 -10.32 0.10 -0.01
N HIS A 113 -9.23 0.82 -0.28
CA HIS A 113 -7.91 0.21 -0.50
C HIS A 113 -7.50 -0.69 0.67
N THR A 114 -7.62 -0.19 1.90
CA THR A 114 -7.23 -0.90 3.11
C THR A 114 -7.99 -2.23 3.25
N LEU A 115 -9.31 -2.19 3.06
CA LEU A 115 -10.17 -3.38 3.16
C LEU A 115 -9.91 -4.34 2.00
N PHE A 116 -9.85 -3.83 0.78
CA PHE A 116 -9.58 -4.62 -0.43
C PHE A 116 -8.25 -5.37 -0.32
N PHE A 117 -7.17 -4.64 -0.04
CA PHE A 117 -5.81 -5.19 0.07
C PHE A 117 -5.75 -6.33 1.08
N ASN A 118 -6.31 -6.12 2.28
CA ASN A 118 -6.29 -7.12 3.35
C ASN A 118 -7.08 -8.39 2.99
N ARG A 119 -8.14 -8.30 2.18
CA ARG A 119 -8.86 -9.48 1.66
C ARG A 119 -8.00 -10.30 0.68
N ARG A 120 -7.25 -9.63 -0.18
CA ARG A 120 -6.38 -10.29 -1.18
C ARG A 120 -5.25 -11.11 -0.55
N LEU A 121 -4.78 -10.75 0.64
CA LEU A 121 -3.73 -11.52 1.34
C LEU A 121 -4.14 -12.97 1.57
N ALA A 122 -5.39 -13.21 1.98
CA ALA A 122 -5.91 -14.55 2.21
C ALA A 122 -5.97 -15.36 0.90
N GLU A 123 -6.41 -14.75 -0.19
CA GLU A 123 -6.50 -15.39 -1.50
C GLU A 123 -5.11 -15.71 -2.07
N MET A 124 -4.16 -14.79 -1.96
CA MET A 124 -2.78 -15.00 -2.41
C MET A 124 -2.08 -16.11 -1.62
N SER A 125 -2.42 -16.32 -0.34
CA SER A 125 -1.90 -17.46 0.43
C SER A 125 -2.29 -18.82 -0.17
N SER A 126 -3.36 -18.87 -0.97
CA SER A 126 -3.77 -20.03 -1.76
C SER A 126 -3.25 -20.04 -3.20
N GLY A 127 -2.44 -19.04 -3.57
CA GLY A 127 -1.89 -18.87 -4.91
C GLY A 127 -2.82 -18.17 -5.91
N ASP A 128 -3.99 -17.67 -5.48
CA ASP A 128 -4.90 -16.92 -6.34
C ASP A 128 -4.57 -15.42 -6.33
N TYR A 129 -4.15 -14.91 -7.50
CA TYR A 129 -3.85 -13.50 -7.73
C TYR A 129 -4.90 -12.80 -8.60
N SER A 130 -5.86 -13.54 -9.17
CA SER A 130 -6.83 -13.03 -10.16
C SER A 130 -7.69 -11.90 -9.61
N ARG A 131 -8.01 -11.98 -8.32
CA ARG A 131 -8.85 -11.05 -7.58
C ARG A 131 -8.28 -9.65 -7.40
N TRP A 132 -6.99 -9.45 -7.66
CA TRP A 132 -6.44 -8.10 -7.78
C TRP A 132 -6.98 -7.35 -9.00
N GLY A 133 -7.30 -8.08 -10.08
CA GLY A 133 -7.71 -7.49 -11.34
C GLY A 133 -9.19 -7.10 -11.41
N GLU A 134 -9.96 -7.37 -10.35
CA GLU A 134 -11.41 -7.19 -10.29
C GLU A 134 -11.78 -6.23 -9.14
N PRO A 135 -12.56 -5.17 -9.41
CA PRO A 135 -13.09 -4.33 -8.34
C PRO A 135 -14.00 -5.11 -7.39
N ASP A 136 -13.91 -4.83 -6.09
CA ASP A 136 -14.84 -5.37 -5.10
C ASP A 136 -16.09 -4.48 -5.06
N LEU A 137 -17.11 -4.85 -5.83
CA LEU A 137 -18.33 -4.06 -5.99
C LEU A 137 -19.08 -3.84 -4.66
N PHE A 138 -18.99 -4.79 -3.73
CA PHE A 138 -19.62 -4.66 -2.42
C PHE A 138 -18.90 -3.62 -1.56
N LEU A 139 -17.56 -3.67 -1.52
CA LEU A 139 -16.77 -2.64 -0.84
C LEU A 139 -16.96 -1.27 -1.51
N MET A 140 -17.01 -1.21 -2.83
CA MET A 140 -17.25 0.04 -3.56
C MET A 140 -18.61 0.64 -3.20
N ALA A 141 -19.68 -0.16 -3.23
CA ALA A 141 -21.02 0.31 -2.90
C ALA A 141 -21.13 0.80 -1.45
N SER A 142 -20.42 0.14 -0.53
CA SER A 142 -20.50 0.44 0.92
C SER A 142 -19.61 1.62 1.34
N HIS A 143 -18.43 1.79 0.72
CA HIS A 143 -17.41 2.74 1.19
C HIS A 143 -17.05 3.84 0.19
N VAL A 144 -17.23 3.64 -1.11
CA VAL A 144 -16.73 4.57 -2.14
C VAL A 144 -17.86 5.36 -2.78
N VAL A 145 -18.88 4.67 -3.29
CA VAL A 145 -20.01 5.26 -4.02
C VAL A 145 -20.72 6.40 -3.26
N PRO A 146 -20.94 6.32 -1.94
CA PRO A 146 -21.57 7.41 -1.18
C PRO A 146 -20.75 8.71 -1.12
N HIS A 147 -19.47 8.67 -1.49
CA HIS A 147 -18.51 9.77 -1.30
C HIS A 147 -17.94 10.29 -2.63
N ARG A 148 -18.79 10.40 -3.65
CA ARG A 148 -18.43 11.03 -4.92
C ARG A 148 -18.20 12.53 -4.73
N ARG A 149 -17.19 13.09 -5.39
CA ARG A 149 -16.90 14.53 -5.41
C ARG A 149 -17.92 15.32 -6.24
#